data_AF-A0A537CFB0-F1
#
_entry.id   AF-A0A537CFB0-F1
#
_cell.length_a   1.000
_cell.length_b   1.000
_cell.length_c   1.000
_cell.angle_alpha   90.00
_cell.angle_beta   90.00
_cell.angle_gamma   90.00
#
_symmetry.space_group_name_H-M   'P 1'
#
loop_
_entity.id
_entity.type
_entity.pdbx_description
1 polymer ?
#
loop_
_entity_poly.entity_id
_entity_poly.type
_entity_poly.pdbx_seq_one_letter_code
_entity_poly.pdbx_strand_id
1 'polypeptide(L)'
;MPLSFRLSLIKKTDDTVQGSEKLRLLKVDEHDFTTAKALLREHRHLIPTLTDWTSLVLMKRNGIQKIISFDRHFKEARQLAEFRWVEGISQPAQL
;
A
#
# COMPACT_ATOMS: atom_id res chain seq x y z
N MET A 1 -4.23 24.11 17.82
CA MET A 1 -5.40 23.25 17.52
C MET A 1 -5.48 22.14 18.54
N PRO A 2 -6.61 21.96 19.24
CA PRO A 2 -6.82 20.85 20.18
C PRO A 2 -6.71 19.48 19.49
N LEU A 3 -6.22 18.46 20.21
CA LEU A 3 -6.09 17.09 19.71
C LEU A 3 -7.46 16.52 19.25
N SER A 4 -8.51 16.79 20.02
CA SER A 4 -9.89 16.36 19.71
C SER A 4 -10.37 16.87 18.35
N PHE A 5 -10.05 18.11 18.01
CA PHE A 5 -10.40 18.71 16.73
C PHE A 5 -9.57 18.12 15.58
N ARG A 6 -8.28 17.82 15.79
CA ARG A 6 -7.47 17.13 14.77
C ARG A 6 -7.99 15.73 14.47
N LEU A 7 -8.34 14.97 15.51
CA LEU A 7 -8.89 13.63 15.37
C LEU A 7 -10.26 13.63 14.67
N SER A 8 -11.11 14.63 14.95
CA SER A 8 -12.40 14.75 14.26
C SER A 8 -12.25 15.06 12.77
N LEU A 9 -11.25 15.85 12.38
CA LEU A 9 -10.92 16.09 10.96
C LEU A 9 -10.40 14.83 10.26
N ILE A 10 -9.51 14.07 10.91
CA ILE A 10 -9.00 12.80 10.37
C ILE A 10 -10.15 11.82 10.16
N LYS A 11 -11.00 11.63 11.17
CA LYS A 11 -12.16 10.73 11.08
C LYS A 11 -13.11 11.16 9.97
N LYS A 12 -13.47 12.44 9.90
CA LYS A 12 -14.36 12.96 8.85
C LYS A 12 -13.78 12.73 7.45
N THR A 13 -12.46 12.86 7.31
CA THR A 13 -11.77 12.60 6.04
C THR A 13 -11.83 11.13 5.68
N ASP A 14 -11.55 10.23 6.62
CA ASP A 14 -11.64 8.78 6.44
C ASP A 14 -13.07 8.35 6.07
N ASP A 15 -14.08 8.81 6.82
CA ASP A 15 -15.49 8.54 6.55
C ASP A 15 -15.91 9.03 5.14
N THR A 16 -15.45 10.22 4.73
CA THR A 16 -15.73 10.77 3.40
C THR A 16 -15.07 9.95 2.29
N VAL A 17 -13.82 9.53 2.51
CA VAL A 17 -13.05 8.74 1.55
C VAL A 17 -13.70 7.36 1.37
N GLN A 18 -14.01 6.68 2.47
CA GLN A 18 -14.66 5.37 2.46
C GLN A 18 -16.09 5.42 1.91
N GLY A 19 -16.86 6.47 2.25
CA GLY A 19 -18.23 6.66 1.79
C GLY A 19 -18.38 7.19 0.35
N SER A 20 -17.27 7.49 -0.33
CA SER A 20 -17.31 8.09 -1.67
C SER A 20 -17.74 7.13 -2.79
N GLU A 21 -17.89 5.84 -2.50
CA GLU A 21 -18.13 4.74 -3.46
C GLU A 21 -17.07 4.59 -4.58
N LYS A 22 -16.05 5.46 -4.59
CA LYS A 22 -14.95 5.45 -5.57
C LYS A 22 -13.82 4.49 -5.20
N LEU A 23 -13.88 3.90 -4.02
CA LEU A 23 -12.87 2.98 -3.51
C LEU A 23 -13.40 1.55 -3.45
N ARG A 24 -12.58 0.61 -3.93
CA ARG A 24 -12.78 -0.82 -3.70
C ARG A 24 -11.87 -1.28 -2.57
N LEU A 25 -12.46 -1.77 -1.49
CA LEU A 25 -11.71 -2.39 -0.39
C LEU A 25 -11.32 -3.83 -0.75
N LEU A 26 -10.02 -4.11 -0.77
CA LEU A 26 -9.50 -5.46 -0.92
C LEU A 26 -9.27 -6.07 0.46
N LYS A 27 -9.87 -7.24 0.71
CA LYS A 27 -9.69 -7.96 1.98
C LYS A 27 -8.42 -8.81 1.92
N VAL A 28 -7.62 -8.72 2.97
CA VAL A 28 -6.48 -9.59 3.22
C VAL A 28 -6.99 -10.90 3.79
N ASP A 29 -6.70 -12.02 3.13
CA ASP A 29 -6.97 -13.34 3.69
C ASP A 29 -5.72 -13.93 4.37
N GLU A 30 -5.87 -15.13 4.95
CA GLU A 30 -4.79 -15.80 5.66
C GLU A 30 -3.61 -16.17 4.74
N HIS A 31 -3.89 -16.50 3.47
CA HIS A 31 -2.87 -16.84 2.49
C HIS A 31 -2.06 -15.60 2.10
N ASP A 32 -2.74 -14.47 1.85
CA ASP A 32 -2.11 -13.18 1.57
C ASP A 32 -1.16 -12.79 2.71
N PHE A 33 -1.67 -12.87 3.94
CA PHE A 33 -0.93 -12.46 5.13
C PHE A 33 0.25 -13.38 5.44
N THR A 34 0.10 -14.68 5.21
CA THR A 34 1.18 -15.66 5.36
C THR A 34 2.28 -15.42 4.33
N THR A 35 1.90 -15.17 3.07
CA THR A 35 2.84 -14.83 2.00
C THR A 35 3.60 -13.54 2.31
N ALA A 36 2.91 -12.49 2.74
CA ALA A 36 3.54 -11.23 3.13
C ALA A 36 4.53 -11.38 4.29
N LYS A 37 4.22 -12.24 5.28
CA LYS A 37 5.14 -12.57 6.38
C LYS A 37 6.39 -13.29 5.90
N ALA A 38 6.27 -14.22 4.95
CA ALA A 38 7.42 -14.90 4.36
C ALA A 38 8.34 -13.90 3.64
N LEU A 39 7.77 -13.06 2.78
CA LEU A 39 8.50 -12.01 2.06
C LEU A 39 9.20 -11.02 3.01
N LEU A 40 8.53 -10.61 4.07
CA LEU A 40 9.16 -9.74 5.08
C LEU A 40 10.38 -10.40 5.74
N ARG A 41 10.32 -11.71 6.02
CA ARG A 41 11.46 -12.42 6.64
C ARG A 41 12.64 -12.52 5.68
N GLU A 42 12.39 -12.75 4.39
CA GLU A 42 13.43 -12.94 3.37
C GLU A 42 14.01 -11.62 2.86
N HIS A 43 13.18 -10.58 2.75
CA HIS A 43 13.49 -9.34 2.02
C HIS A 43 13.31 -8.09 2.89
N ARG A 44 13.43 -8.20 4.22
CA ARG A 44 13.32 -7.06 5.17
C ARG A 44 14.21 -5.87 4.82
N HIS A 45 15.34 -6.12 4.16
CA HIS A 45 16.31 -5.12 3.77
C HIS A 45 15.85 -4.26 2.58
N LEU A 46 14.88 -4.73 1.77
CA LEU A 46 14.27 -3.96 0.67
C LEU A 46 13.01 -3.23 1.11
N ILE A 47 12.16 -3.90 1.90
CA ILE A 47 10.91 -3.33 2.38
C ILE A 47 10.73 -3.74 3.85
N PRO A 48 10.75 -2.78 4.79
CA PRO A 48 10.84 -3.10 6.21
C PRO A 48 9.50 -3.38 6.87
N THR A 49 8.37 -3.14 6.20
CA THR A 49 7.03 -3.22 6.82
C THR A 49 6.20 -4.37 6.25
N LEU A 50 5.39 -4.98 7.12
CA LEU A 50 4.44 -6.02 6.72
C LEU A 50 3.30 -5.46 5.84
N THR A 51 2.89 -4.22 6.09
CA THR A 51 1.80 -3.56 5.35
C THR A 51 2.17 -3.37 3.88
N ASP A 52 3.41 -2.99 3.58
CA ASP A 52 3.87 -2.80 2.20
C ASP A 52 3.93 -4.14 1.46
N TRP A 53 4.44 -5.21 2.09
CA TRP A 53 4.42 -6.56 1.53
C TRP A 53 2.99 -7.06 1.32
N THR A 54 2.08 -6.79 2.25
CA THR A 54 0.66 -7.16 2.11
C THR A 54 0.04 -6.43 0.93
N SER A 55 0.38 -5.16 0.72
CA SER A 55 -0.07 -4.37 -0.43
C SER A 55 0.42 -4.97 -1.75
N LEU A 56 1.70 -5.35 -1.83
CA LEU A 56 2.29 -6.00 -3.01
C LEU A 56 1.66 -7.35 -3.34
N VAL A 57 1.40 -8.18 -2.31
CA VAL A 57 0.71 -9.47 -2.47
C VAL A 57 -0.72 -9.27 -2.99
N LEU A 58 -1.46 -8.33 -2.40
CA LEU A 58 -2.81 -7.99 -2.86
C LEU A 58 -2.82 -7.47 -4.29
N MET A 59 -1.86 -6.62 -4.65
CA MET A 59 -1.70 -6.09 -6.02
C MET A 59 -1.46 -7.23 -7.02
N LYS A 60 -0.54 -8.16 -6.69
CA LYS A 60 -0.25 -9.34 -7.52
C LYS A 60 -1.51 -10.19 -7.75
N ARG A 61 -2.22 -10.52 -6.67
CA ARG A 61 -3.45 -11.34 -6.71
C ARG A 61 -4.56 -10.71 -7.54
N ASN A 62 -4.65 -9.39 -7.55
CA ASN A 62 -5.71 -8.65 -8.24
C ASN A 62 -5.28 -8.07 -9.60
N GLY A 63 -4.06 -8.36 -10.07
CA GLY A 63 -3.53 -7.81 -11.33
C GLY A 63 -3.39 -6.28 -11.33
N ILE A 64 -3.25 -5.66 -10.16
CA ILE A 64 -3.11 -4.20 -10.02
C ILE A 64 -1.65 -3.83 -10.20
N GLN A 65 -1.31 -3.17 -11.30
CA GLN A 65 0.08 -2.85 -11.63
C GLN A 65 0.58 -1.56 -10.98
N LYS A 66 -0.32 -0.61 -10.73
CA LYS A 66 0.04 0.75 -10.33
C LYS A 66 -0.22 0.99 -8.85
N ILE A 67 0.71 1.64 -8.17
CA ILE A 67 0.57 2.06 -6.77
C ILE A 67 0.74 3.57 -6.63
N ILE A 68 -0.14 4.19 -5.85
CA ILE A 68 0.00 5.57 -5.39
C ILE A 68 0.61 5.50 -3.99
N SER A 69 1.87 5.92 -3.84
CA SER A 69 2.55 5.95 -2.55
C SER A 69 3.63 7.03 -2.54
N PHE A 70 3.84 7.62 -1.36
CA PHE A 70 4.98 8.48 -1.09
C PHE A 70 6.22 7.69 -0.64
N ASP A 71 6.05 6.40 -0.37
CA ASP A 71 7.14 5.54 0.05
C ASP A 71 7.98 5.09 -1.15
N ARG A 72 9.31 5.21 -1.02
CA ARG A 72 10.28 4.75 -1.99
C ARG A 72 10.44 3.24 -2.04
N HIS A 73 10.08 2.52 -0.96
CA HIS A 73 10.29 1.06 -0.84
C HIS A 73 9.61 0.25 -1.96
N PHE A 74 8.50 0.74 -2.53
CA PHE A 74 7.85 0.06 -3.66
C PHE A 74 8.66 0.07 -4.96
N LYS A 75 9.57 1.04 -5.12
CA LYS A 75 10.55 1.01 -6.23
C LYS A 75 11.59 -0.09 -5.99
N GLU A 76 11.96 -0.33 -4.74
CA GLU A 76 12.93 -1.35 -4.34
C GLU A 76 12.38 -2.76 -4.56
N ALA A 77 11.07 -2.97 -4.40
CA ALA A 77 10.37 -4.22 -4.71
C ALA A 77 10.72 -4.77 -6.11
N ARG A 78 10.89 -3.87 -7.09
CA ARG A 78 11.17 -4.23 -8.49
C ARG A 78 12.52 -4.92 -8.69
N GLN A 79 13.40 -4.95 -7.69
CA GLN A 79 14.61 -5.75 -7.71
C GLN A 79 14.30 -7.26 -7.73
N LEU A 80 13.16 -7.66 -7.16
CA LEU A 80 12.66 -9.03 -7.17
C LEU A 80 11.91 -9.33 -8.46
N ALA A 81 12.24 -10.45 -9.11
CA ALA A 81 11.65 -10.84 -10.40
C ALA A 81 10.11 -10.85 -10.37
N GLU A 82 9.53 -11.31 -9.26
CA GLU A 82 8.09 -11.42 -9.09
C GLU A 82 7.35 -10.08 -8.92
N PHE A 83 8.06 -8.96 -8.69
CA PHE A 83 7.48 -7.62 -8.50
C PHE A 83 8.01 -6.58 -9.51
N ARG A 84 8.74 -7.01 -10.55
CA ARG A 84 9.26 -6.10 -11.60
C ARG A 84 8.20 -5.27 -12.31
N TRP A 85 6.95 -5.75 -12.32
CA TRP A 85 5.80 -5.13 -12.96
C TRP A 85 5.19 -3.97 -12.16
N VAL A 86 5.61 -3.74 -10.90
CA VAL A 86 5.04 -2.69 -10.05
C VAL A 86 5.43 -1.30 -10.57
N GLU A 87 4.44 -0.45 -10.82
CA GLU A 87 4.60 0.92 -11.32
C GLU A 87 4.16 1.93 -10.26
N GLY A 88 5.07 2.81 -9.84
CA GLY A 88 4.69 3.95 -9.02
C GLY A 88 4.00 5.01 -9.88
N ILE A 89 2.84 5.49 -9.46
CA ILE A 89 2.26 6.71 -10.01
C ILE A 89 3.04 7.86 -9.37
N SER A 90 4.08 8.32 -10.05
CA SER A 90 4.74 9.58 -9.72
C SER A 90 3.69 10.69 -9.67
N GLN A 91 3.72 11.53 -8.64
CA GLN A 91 2.96 12.79 -8.68
C GLN A 91 3.29 13.53 -9.99
N PRO A 92 2.33 14.27 -10.60
CA PRO A 92 2.68 15.21 -11.66
C PRO A 92 3.82 16.08 -11.17
N ALA A 93 4.78 16.38 -12.06
CA ALA A 93 5.80 17.38 -11.80
C ALA A 93 5.13 18.61 -11.16
N GLN A 94 5.73 19.08 -10.07
CA GLN A 94 5.33 20.23 -9.26
C GLN A 94 4.56 21.27 -10.09
N LEU A 95 3.30 21.51 -9.73
CA LEU A 95 2.60 22.76 -10.04
C LEU A 95 3.13 23.86 -9.12
#